data_AF-A0A935T258-F1
#
_entry.id   AF-A0A935T258-F1
#
_cell.length_a   1.000
_cell.length_b   1.000
_cell.length_c   1.000
_cell.angle_alpha   90.00
_cell.angle_beta   90.00
_cell.angle_gamma   90.00
#
_symmetry.space_group_name_H-M   'P 1'
#
loop_
_entity.id
_entity.type
_entity.pdbx_description
1 polymer ?
#
loop_
_entity_poly.entity_id
_entity_poly.type
_entity_poly.pdbx_seq_one_letter_code
_entity_poly.pdbx_strand_id
1 'polypeptide(L)'
;MSSNRNATHAPRRLTPAAPGRRAQGLAPLAGLLAASLLSATACSTGSGDSHAYFARFSGREAVESQLTGEALAQQKYSMRRLRRDLASFRQTLEQLRRHGKDQGIDRFERFVRPYIETRVDTIVDTDDAQFHAELRPFRAELLLSKGVLMYELDDRREVRRTIDRLERDFASMTSMLVLYPTGEAVTLEQGIALLRRQTGEI
;
A
#
# COMPACT_ATOMS: atom_id res chain seq x y z
N MET A 1 -18.51 -49.44 -23.94
CA MET A 1 -19.00 -48.98 -25.26
C MET A 1 -20.32 -48.27 -25.04
N SER A 2 -20.33 -46.93 -25.08
CA SER A 2 -21.52 -46.13 -25.38
C SER A 2 -21.04 -44.74 -25.75
N SER A 3 -21.09 -44.50 -27.06
CA SER A 3 -20.75 -43.28 -27.78
C SER A 3 -21.90 -42.29 -27.59
N ASN A 4 -21.64 -41.10 -27.07
CA ASN A 4 -22.58 -39.98 -27.20
C ASN A 4 -21.94 -38.82 -27.95
N ARG A 5 -22.54 -38.50 -29.09
CA ARG A 5 -22.13 -37.50 -30.08
C ARG A 5 -22.98 -36.24 -29.92
N ASN A 6 -22.45 -35.15 -30.46
CA ASN A 6 -23.11 -33.88 -30.81
C ASN A 6 -23.36 -32.94 -29.60
N ALA A 7 -23.13 -31.63 -29.68
CA ALA A 7 -23.27 -30.76 -30.85
C ALA A 7 -22.16 -29.71 -30.97
N THR A 8 -21.65 -29.64 -32.19
CA THR A 8 -20.81 -28.58 -32.76
C THR A 8 -21.66 -27.31 -32.94
N HIS A 9 -21.39 -26.25 -32.19
CA HIS A 9 -21.82 -24.89 -32.55
C HIS A 9 -20.59 -24.06 -32.93
N ALA A 10 -20.46 -23.87 -34.24
CA ALA A 10 -19.47 -23.01 -34.89
C ALA A 10 -19.97 -21.54 -34.91
N PRO A 11 -19.10 -20.57 -35.30
CA PRO A 11 -19.04 -19.23 -34.72
C PRO A 11 -19.90 -18.19 -35.45
N ARG A 12 -20.38 -17.19 -34.71
CA ARG A 12 -20.99 -15.98 -35.27
C ARG A 12 -19.92 -14.89 -35.47
N ARG A 13 -19.38 -14.79 -36.69
CA ARG A 13 -18.62 -13.65 -37.19
C ARG A 13 -19.55 -12.70 -37.94
N LEU A 14 -19.70 -11.47 -37.47
CA LEU A 14 -20.19 -10.26 -38.14
C LEU A 14 -19.70 -9.09 -37.27
N THR A 15 -19.07 -8.00 -37.66
CA THR A 15 -18.40 -7.45 -38.86
C THR A 15 -17.80 -6.13 -38.37
N PRO A 16 -16.64 -5.68 -38.86
CA PRO A 16 -16.01 -4.43 -38.43
C PRO A 16 -16.66 -3.22 -39.12
N ALA A 17 -17.09 -2.22 -38.35
CA ALA A 17 -17.55 -0.93 -38.88
C ALA A 17 -16.42 0.12 -38.77
N ALA A 18 -15.95 0.51 -39.96
CA ALA A 18 -15.31 1.74 -40.43
C ALA A 18 -14.45 2.63 -39.50
N PRO A 19 -13.25 3.04 -39.98
CA PRO A 19 -12.41 4.08 -39.36
C PRO A 19 -12.86 5.50 -39.75
N GLY A 20 -13.17 6.31 -38.74
CA GLY A 20 -13.34 7.75 -38.89
C GLY A 20 -11.98 8.47 -38.95
N ARG A 21 -11.45 8.65 -40.16
CA ARG A 21 -10.39 9.62 -40.48
C ARG A 21 -10.90 11.03 -40.15
N ARG A 22 -10.34 11.68 -39.14
CA ARG A 22 -10.27 13.15 -39.08
C ARG A 22 -8.81 13.57 -39.19
N ALA A 23 -8.44 13.92 -40.42
CA ALA A 23 -7.33 14.80 -40.71
C ALA A 23 -7.77 16.24 -40.41
N GLN A 24 -6.98 16.96 -39.61
CA GLN A 24 -6.98 18.42 -39.37
C GLN A 24 -6.03 18.63 -38.18
N GLY A 25 -4.95 19.39 -38.22
CA GLY A 25 -4.29 20.16 -39.26
C GLY A 25 -2.92 20.54 -38.70
N LEU A 26 -1.88 20.43 -39.54
CA LEU A 26 -0.59 21.06 -39.31
C LEU A 26 -0.79 22.59 -39.38
N ALA A 27 -0.39 23.29 -38.32
CA ALA A 27 -0.09 24.71 -38.37
C ALA A 27 1.28 24.94 -37.74
N PRO A 28 2.33 25.23 -38.54
CA PRO A 28 3.60 25.72 -38.05
C PRO A 28 3.57 27.26 -38.11
N LEU A 29 3.73 27.92 -36.97
CA LEU A 29 4.08 29.35 -36.84
C LEU A 29 4.64 29.48 -35.41
N ALA A 30 5.95 29.36 -35.16
CA ALA A 30 6.97 30.35 -35.48
C ALA A 30 6.51 31.77 -35.12
N GLY A 31 6.49 32.06 -33.82
CA GLY A 31 6.28 33.39 -33.25
C GLY A 31 7.33 33.65 -32.17
N LEU A 32 8.46 34.19 -32.61
CA LEU A 32 9.60 34.64 -31.84
C LEU A 32 9.24 36.01 -31.22
N LEU A 33 9.16 36.11 -29.90
CA LEU A 33 9.21 37.36 -29.11
C LEU A 33 9.48 36.93 -27.66
N ALA A 34 10.73 36.79 -27.25
CA ALA A 34 11.62 37.88 -26.84
C ALA A 34 11.08 38.65 -25.62
N ALA A 35 11.80 38.46 -24.52
CA ALA A 35 12.03 39.41 -23.43
C ALA A 35 10.80 39.93 -22.68
N SER A 36 10.58 39.44 -21.46
CA SER A 36 10.54 40.34 -20.31
C SER A 36 10.64 39.61 -18.97
N LEU A 37 11.61 40.10 -18.18
CA LEU A 37 11.56 40.26 -16.72
C LEU A 37 11.82 39.02 -15.86
N LEU A 38 13.11 38.90 -15.54
CA LEU A 38 13.57 38.68 -14.18
C LEU A 38 12.61 39.32 -13.15
N SER A 39 11.85 38.47 -12.47
CA SER A 39 11.39 38.73 -11.11
C SER A 39 11.75 37.50 -10.32
N ALA A 40 12.90 37.58 -9.66
CA ALA A 40 13.32 36.69 -8.60
C ALA A 40 12.30 36.79 -7.45
N THR A 41 11.27 35.96 -7.47
CA THR A 41 10.65 35.49 -6.23
C THR A 41 11.36 34.20 -5.87
N ALA A 42 12.44 34.35 -5.11
CA ALA A 42 12.95 33.31 -4.26
C ALA A 42 11.85 32.94 -3.26
N CYS A 43 10.90 32.09 -3.69
CA CYS A 43 10.23 31.22 -2.75
C CYS A 43 11.32 30.29 -2.24
N SER A 44 11.97 30.69 -1.15
CA SER A 44 12.55 29.73 -0.25
C SER A 44 11.42 28.77 0.08
N THR A 45 11.40 27.61 -0.57
CA THR A 45 10.94 26.38 0.04
C THR A 45 11.84 26.19 1.25
N GLY A 46 11.53 26.92 2.31
CA GLY A 46 11.91 26.55 3.64
C GLY A 46 11.35 25.16 3.80
N SER A 47 12.25 24.18 3.79
CA SER A 47 12.09 22.90 4.45
C SER A 47 11.97 23.16 5.96
N GLY A 48 11.06 24.06 6.34
CA GLY A 48 10.71 24.41 7.69
C GLY A 48 9.68 23.39 8.13
N ASP A 49 10.16 22.45 8.92
CA ASP A 49 9.41 21.99 10.08
C ASP A 49 8.01 21.42 9.82
N SER A 50 7.91 20.50 8.85
CA SER A 50 6.92 19.41 9.00
C SER A 50 7.25 18.52 10.22
N HIS A 51 8.47 18.64 10.77
CA HIS A 51 8.86 18.04 12.04
C HIS A 51 8.31 18.77 13.28
N ALA A 52 7.94 20.05 13.23
CA ALA A 52 7.49 20.77 14.44
C ALA A 52 6.05 20.41 14.87
N TYR A 53 5.20 19.95 13.94
CA TYR A 53 3.86 19.49 14.31
C TYR A 53 3.91 18.15 15.09
N PHE A 54 4.93 17.32 14.84
CA PHE A 54 5.17 16.07 15.57
C PHE A 54 6.14 16.22 16.75
N ALA A 55 7.10 17.15 16.70
CA ALA A 55 8.05 17.40 17.80
C ALA A 55 7.42 18.05 19.04
N ARG A 56 6.17 18.52 18.96
CA ARG A 56 5.41 18.96 20.14
C ARG A 56 4.85 17.80 20.98
N PHE A 57 4.92 16.56 20.48
CA PHE A 57 4.53 15.37 21.25
C PHE A 57 5.70 14.74 22.02
N SER A 58 6.94 14.85 21.54
CA SER A 58 8.09 14.14 22.11
C SER A 58 8.59 14.65 23.48
N GLY A 59 8.07 15.78 23.98
CA GLY A 59 8.45 16.35 25.29
C GLY A 59 7.57 15.92 26.47
N ARG A 60 6.48 15.17 26.22
CA ARG A 60 5.50 14.76 27.25
C ARG A 60 5.25 13.24 27.30
N GLU A 61 6.10 12.46 26.64
CA GLU A 61 5.93 11.01 26.45
C GLU A 61 6.38 10.15 27.65
N ALA A 62 6.95 10.72 28.72
CA ALA A 62 7.18 9.99 29.97
C ALA A 62 5.89 9.73 30.80
N VAL A 63 4.70 10.01 30.26
CA VAL A 63 3.38 9.63 30.82
C VAL A 63 2.74 8.54 29.94
N GLU A 64 3.54 7.54 29.61
CA GLU A 64 3.23 6.40 28.72
C GLU A 64 2.23 5.36 29.30
N SER A 65 1.53 5.65 30.40
CA SER A 65 0.58 4.70 31.03
C SER A 65 -0.90 4.98 30.74
N GLN A 66 -1.27 6.10 30.11
CA GLN A 66 -2.68 6.45 29.93
C GLN A 66 -2.92 7.11 28.58
N LEU A 67 -2.83 6.34 27.50
CA LEU A 67 -3.75 6.61 26.39
C LEU A 67 -5.15 6.51 26.99
N THR A 68 -5.81 7.64 27.22
CA THR A 68 -7.20 7.68 27.64
C THR A 68 -8.04 6.92 26.60
N GLY A 69 -9.21 6.41 27.00
CA GLY A 69 -10.02 5.56 26.11
C GLY A 69 -10.27 6.16 24.71
N GLU A 70 -10.35 7.49 24.61
CA GLU A 70 -10.51 8.20 23.34
C GLU A 70 -9.23 8.17 22.47
N ALA A 71 -8.06 8.46 23.04
CA ALA A 71 -6.79 8.43 22.30
C ALA A 71 -6.47 7.01 21.79
N LEU A 72 -6.71 5.99 22.64
CA LEU A 72 -6.55 4.60 22.25
C LEU A 72 -7.55 4.20 21.15
N ALA A 73 -8.81 4.63 21.26
CA ALA A 73 -9.82 4.37 20.22
C ALA A 73 -9.45 5.04 18.89
N GLN A 74 -8.93 6.26 18.93
CA GLN A 74 -8.45 6.98 17.75
C GLN A 74 -7.27 6.25 17.08
N GLN A 75 -6.34 5.73 17.87
CA GLN A 75 -5.21 4.95 17.35
C GLN A 75 -5.66 3.61 16.75
N LYS A 76 -6.58 2.90 17.40
CA LYS A 76 -7.22 1.70 16.81
C LYS A 76 -7.89 2.03 15.48
N TYR A 77 -8.62 3.15 15.41
CA TYR A 77 -9.27 3.60 14.18
C TYR A 77 -8.25 3.92 13.08
N SER A 78 -7.17 4.64 13.40
CA SER A 78 -6.14 5.01 12.42
C SER A 78 -5.46 3.77 11.85
N MET A 79 -5.06 2.80 12.68
CA MET A 79 -4.45 1.55 12.22
C MET A 79 -5.40 0.73 11.34
N ARG A 80 -6.68 0.61 11.71
CA ARG A 80 -7.70 -0.04 10.87
C ARG A 80 -7.92 0.67 9.54
N ARG A 81 -7.81 2.00 9.52
CA ARG A 81 -7.89 2.79 8.29
C ARG A 81 -6.69 2.52 7.40
N LEU A 82 -5.46 2.59 7.92
CA LEU A 82 -4.25 2.28 7.17
C LEU A 82 -4.32 0.87 6.58
N ARG A 83 -4.76 -0.13 7.35
CA ARG A 83 -4.96 -1.49 6.86
C ARG A 83 -5.92 -1.57 5.66
N ARG A 84 -7.03 -0.82 5.72
CA ARG A 84 -7.97 -0.73 4.58
C ARG A 84 -7.35 -0.04 3.37
N ASP A 85 -6.57 1.02 3.58
CA ASP A 85 -5.87 1.72 2.50
C ASP A 85 -4.88 0.76 1.80
N LEU A 86 -4.11 -0.04 2.55
CA LEU A 86 -3.21 -1.07 1.99
C LEU A 86 -3.96 -2.15 1.19
N ALA A 87 -5.12 -2.58 1.69
CA ALA A 87 -5.96 -3.53 0.97
C ALA A 87 -6.48 -2.95 -0.36
N SER A 88 -6.89 -1.67 -0.36
CA SER A 88 -7.28 -0.96 -1.59
C SER A 88 -6.11 -0.83 -2.56
N PHE A 89 -4.90 -0.53 -2.08
CA PHE A 89 -3.72 -0.44 -2.95
C PHE A 89 -3.38 -1.77 -3.63
N ARG A 90 -3.45 -2.88 -2.89
CA ARG A 90 -3.31 -4.22 -3.46
C ARG A 90 -4.32 -4.46 -4.58
N GLN A 91 -5.59 -4.14 -4.35
CA GLN A 91 -6.64 -4.30 -5.36
C GLN A 91 -6.38 -3.43 -6.60
N THR A 92 -5.90 -2.20 -6.42
CA THR A 92 -5.53 -1.31 -7.54
C THR A 92 -4.37 -1.88 -8.35
N LEU A 93 -3.30 -2.36 -7.71
CA LEU A 93 -2.17 -3.02 -8.41
C LEU A 93 -2.65 -4.23 -9.21
N GLU A 94 -3.48 -5.07 -8.60
CA GLU A 94 -4.04 -6.24 -9.26
C GLU A 94 -4.86 -5.85 -10.50
N GLN A 95 -5.71 -4.82 -10.41
CA GLN A 95 -6.47 -4.30 -11.54
C GLN A 95 -5.54 -3.76 -12.65
N LEU A 96 -4.52 -2.98 -12.30
CA LEU A 96 -3.57 -2.44 -13.28
C LEU A 96 -2.82 -3.55 -14.02
N ARG A 97 -2.41 -4.62 -13.32
CA ARG A 97 -1.76 -5.80 -13.92
C ARG A 97 -2.68 -6.57 -14.85
N ARG A 98 -3.91 -6.87 -14.40
CA ARG A 98 -4.90 -7.57 -15.24
C ARG A 98 -5.20 -6.84 -16.55
N HIS A 99 -5.04 -5.51 -16.57
CA HIS A 99 -5.26 -4.68 -17.75
C HIS A 99 -3.97 -4.31 -18.51
N GLY A 100 -2.81 -4.86 -18.14
CA GLY A 100 -1.52 -4.58 -18.79
C GLY A 100 -1.15 -3.09 -18.78
N LYS A 101 -1.44 -2.39 -17.68
CA LYS A 101 -1.21 -0.94 -17.55
C LYS A 101 0.13 -0.62 -16.89
N ASP A 102 1.23 -1.01 -17.52
CA ASP A 102 2.59 -0.92 -16.94
C ASP A 102 2.95 0.50 -16.49
N GLN A 103 2.68 1.52 -17.32
CA GLN A 103 2.89 2.93 -16.93
C GLN A 103 2.03 3.36 -15.73
N GLY A 104 0.84 2.76 -15.58
CA GLY A 104 -0.04 2.99 -14.44
C GLY A 104 0.52 2.34 -13.18
N ILE A 105 1.08 1.14 -13.30
CA ILE A 105 1.78 0.45 -12.22
C ILE A 105 2.95 1.33 -11.75
N ASP A 106 3.87 1.73 -12.64
CA ASP A 106 5.03 2.54 -12.27
C ASP A 106 4.67 3.82 -11.51
N ARG A 107 3.63 4.53 -11.94
CA ARG A 107 3.16 5.75 -11.27
C ARG A 107 2.54 5.44 -9.91
N PHE A 108 1.79 4.34 -9.83
CA PHE A 108 1.17 3.93 -8.59
C PHE A 108 2.20 3.48 -7.56
N GLU A 109 3.25 2.76 -7.97
CA GLU A 109 4.33 2.36 -7.07
C GLU A 109 5.06 3.58 -6.47
N ARG A 110 5.32 4.61 -7.28
CA ARG A 110 5.91 5.89 -6.82
C ARG A 110 5.05 6.63 -5.81
N PHE A 111 3.74 6.36 -5.77
CA PHE A 111 2.83 6.90 -4.76
C PHE A 111 2.77 6.00 -3.51
N VAL A 112 2.66 4.69 -3.70
CA VAL A 112 2.45 3.73 -2.61
C VAL A 112 3.68 3.60 -1.71
N ARG A 113 4.89 3.56 -2.28
CA ARG A 113 6.12 3.39 -1.48
C ARG A 113 6.31 4.52 -0.46
N PRO A 114 6.27 5.82 -0.85
CA PRO A 114 6.34 6.91 0.13
C PRO A 114 5.18 6.91 1.13
N TYR A 115 3.97 6.50 0.73
CA TYR A 115 2.85 6.38 1.66
C TYR A 115 3.18 5.37 2.78
N ILE A 116 3.73 4.21 2.44
CA ILE A 116 4.07 3.17 3.41
C ILE A 116 5.16 3.66 4.35
N GLU A 117 6.24 4.21 3.80
CA GLU A 117 7.36 4.77 4.58
C GLU A 117 6.90 5.86 5.56
N THR A 118 6.01 6.75 5.14
CA THR A 118 5.59 7.90 5.98
C THR A 118 4.44 7.59 6.93
N ARG A 119 3.56 6.63 6.60
CA ARG A 119 2.32 6.37 7.36
C ARG A 119 2.31 5.05 8.08
N VAL A 120 2.83 3.99 7.47
CA VAL A 120 2.79 2.64 8.03
C VAL A 120 4.03 2.43 8.87
N ASP A 121 5.20 2.71 8.31
CA ASP A 121 6.49 2.46 8.96
C ASP A 121 6.65 3.29 10.22
N THR A 122 6.18 4.54 10.23
CA THR A 122 6.15 5.38 11.43
C THR A 122 5.37 4.76 12.60
N ILE A 123 4.36 3.93 12.34
CA ILE A 123 3.57 3.25 13.39
C ILE A 123 4.16 1.89 13.72
N VAL A 124 4.60 1.12 12.72
CA VAL A 124 5.13 -0.22 12.97
C VAL A 124 6.54 -0.18 13.55
N ASP A 125 7.32 0.87 13.27
CA ASP A 125 8.69 1.08 13.78
C ASP A 125 8.74 1.61 15.21
N THR A 126 7.60 2.01 15.79
CA THR A 126 7.53 2.43 17.20
C THR A 126 7.95 1.26 18.11
N ASP A 127 8.82 1.56 19.09
CA ASP A 127 9.32 0.58 20.06
C ASP A 127 8.17 -0.08 20.83
N ASP A 128 8.29 -1.39 21.06
CA ASP A 128 7.32 -2.20 21.80
C ASP A 128 7.10 -1.69 23.23
N ALA A 129 8.14 -1.10 23.84
CA ALA A 129 8.04 -0.48 25.16
C ALA A 129 7.08 0.71 25.19
N GLN A 130 6.94 1.42 24.06
CA GLN A 130 6.10 2.61 23.92
C GLN A 130 4.69 2.27 23.39
N PHE A 131 4.43 1.00 23.05
CA PHE A 131 3.22 0.58 22.38
C PHE A 131 2.21 -0.05 23.35
N HIS A 132 0.97 0.47 23.35
CA HIS A 132 -0.09 -0.06 24.18
C HIS A 132 -0.43 -1.52 23.79
N ALA A 133 -0.53 -2.42 24.78
CA ALA A 133 -0.71 -3.85 24.52
C ALA A 133 -1.94 -4.18 23.66
N GLU A 134 -3.04 -3.45 23.84
CA GLU A 134 -4.27 -3.61 23.04
C GLU A 134 -4.10 -3.27 21.54
N LEU A 135 -3.02 -2.61 21.16
CA LEU A 135 -2.74 -2.26 19.76
C LEU A 135 -1.92 -3.33 19.04
N ARG A 136 -1.37 -4.30 19.77
CA ARG A 136 -0.53 -5.38 19.21
C ARG A 136 -1.19 -6.16 18.06
N PRO A 137 -2.48 -6.58 18.16
CA PRO A 137 -3.13 -7.25 17.04
C PRO A 137 -3.17 -6.37 15.78
N PHE A 138 -3.47 -5.07 15.93
CA PHE A 138 -3.53 -4.14 14.80
C PHE A 138 -2.15 -3.90 14.18
N ARG A 139 -1.08 -3.91 14.98
CA ARG A 139 0.30 -3.79 14.47
C ARG A 139 0.68 -5.03 13.66
N ALA A 140 0.36 -6.22 14.17
CA ALA A 140 0.57 -7.47 13.44
C ALA A 140 -0.24 -7.50 12.12
N GLU A 141 -1.50 -7.08 12.14
CA GLU A 141 -2.33 -6.96 10.93
C GLU A 141 -1.75 -5.99 9.90
N LEU A 142 -1.19 -4.86 10.34
CA LEU A 142 -0.51 -3.89 9.48
C LEU A 142 0.74 -4.47 8.86
N LEU A 143 1.57 -5.18 9.64
CA LEU A 143 2.77 -5.84 9.13
C LEU A 143 2.42 -6.94 8.12
N LEU A 144 1.40 -7.77 8.38
CA LEU A 144 0.92 -8.75 7.39
C LEU A 144 0.44 -8.07 6.11
N SER A 145 -0.31 -6.97 6.23
CA SER A 145 -0.78 -6.18 5.09
C SER A 145 0.36 -5.52 4.30
N LYS A 146 1.36 -4.99 5.00
CA LYS A 146 2.60 -4.45 4.42
C LYS A 146 3.33 -5.56 3.66
N GLY A 147 3.54 -6.72 4.28
CA GLY A 147 4.25 -7.84 3.66
C GLY A 147 3.59 -8.30 2.36
N VAL A 148 2.27 -8.47 2.35
CA VAL A 148 1.53 -8.81 1.12
C VAL A 148 1.69 -7.71 0.07
N LEU A 149 1.56 -6.43 0.44
CA LEU A 149 1.69 -5.35 -0.53
C LEU A 149 3.13 -5.19 -1.07
N MET A 150 4.14 -5.40 -0.24
CA MET A 150 5.55 -5.41 -0.66
C MET A 150 5.84 -6.52 -1.65
N TYR A 151 5.23 -7.70 -1.45
CA TYR A 151 5.30 -8.79 -2.43
C TYR A 151 4.66 -8.38 -3.76
N GLU A 152 3.49 -7.74 -3.71
CA GLU A 152 2.88 -7.22 -4.93
C GLU A 152 3.81 -6.21 -5.61
N LEU A 153 4.51 -5.35 -4.89
CA LEU A 153 5.47 -4.38 -5.44
C LEU A 153 6.84 -4.99 -5.83
N ASP A 154 6.95 -6.32 -5.85
CA ASP A 154 8.16 -7.10 -6.09
C ASP A 154 9.36 -6.73 -5.19
N ASP A 155 9.08 -6.26 -3.96
CA ASP A 155 10.10 -5.91 -2.98
C ASP A 155 10.37 -7.07 -2.01
N ARG A 156 11.09 -8.08 -2.50
CA ARG A 156 11.41 -9.29 -1.73
C ARG A 156 12.19 -9.01 -0.46
N ARG A 157 13.06 -7.99 -0.51
CA ARG A 157 13.86 -7.58 0.64
C ARG A 157 12.96 -7.06 1.77
N GLU A 158 11.99 -6.20 1.44
CA GLU A 158 11.03 -5.70 2.42
C GLU A 158 10.07 -6.78 2.92
N VAL A 159 9.66 -7.73 2.06
CA VAL A 159 8.88 -8.89 2.49
C VAL A 159 9.61 -9.66 3.58
N ARG A 160 10.87 -10.05 3.33
CA ARG A 160 11.67 -10.81 4.28
C ARG A 160 11.87 -10.05 5.59
N ARG A 161 12.22 -8.76 5.51
CA ARG A 161 12.32 -7.88 6.70
C ARG A 161 11.03 -7.85 7.51
N THR A 162 9.89 -7.80 6.84
CA THR A 162 8.57 -7.78 7.49
C THR A 162 8.26 -9.11 8.17
N ILE A 163 8.59 -10.24 7.55
CA ILE A 163 8.46 -11.58 8.15
C ILE A 163 9.37 -11.72 9.37
N ASP A 164 10.66 -11.42 9.22
CA ASP A 164 11.64 -11.50 10.31
C ASP A 164 11.20 -10.66 11.52
N ARG A 165 10.58 -9.52 11.26
CA ARG A 165 10.02 -8.66 12.29
C ARG A 165 8.78 -9.25 12.94
N LEU A 166 7.82 -9.76 12.16
CA LEU A 166 6.64 -10.42 12.69
C LEU A 166 7.03 -11.57 13.64
N GLU A 167 8.04 -12.35 13.26
CA GLU A 167 8.52 -13.45 14.09
C GLU A 167 9.22 -12.97 15.35
N ARG A 168 10.05 -11.93 15.26
CA ARG A 168 10.78 -11.39 16.40
C ARG A 168 9.84 -10.71 17.41
N ASP A 169 9.03 -9.78 16.95
CA ASP A 169 8.19 -8.91 17.80
C ASP A 169 7.04 -9.72 18.44
N PHE A 170 6.60 -10.81 17.80
CA PHE A 170 5.44 -11.60 18.25
C PHE A 170 5.73 -13.07 18.53
N ALA A 171 7.01 -13.44 18.77
CA ALA A 171 7.42 -14.82 19.04
C ALA A 171 6.61 -15.52 20.15
N SER A 172 6.16 -14.77 21.16
CA SER A 172 5.38 -15.29 22.30
C SER A 172 3.87 -15.23 22.10
N MET A 173 3.38 -14.72 20.96
CA MET A 173 1.96 -14.41 20.70
C MET A 173 1.47 -15.06 19.40
N THR A 174 2.05 -16.20 19.02
CA THR A 174 1.73 -16.93 17.79
C THR A 174 0.25 -17.31 17.69
N SER A 175 -0.42 -17.57 18.81
CA SER A 175 -1.86 -17.88 18.88
C SER A 175 -2.78 -16.64 18.87
N MET A 176 -2.24 -15.42 18.81
CA MET A 176 -3.04 -14.19 18.73
C MET A 176 -3.86 -14.19 17.45
N LEU A 177 -5.16 -13.91 17.56
CA LEU A 177 -6.03 -13.74 16.40
C LEU A 177 -5.79 -12.40 15.73
N VAL A 178 -5.60 -12.45 14.41
CA VAL A 178 -5.37 -11.29 13.55
C VAL A 178 -6.21 -11.42 12.28
N LEU A 179 -6.57 -10.29 11.70
CA LEU A 179 -7.22 -10.26 10.40
C LEU A 179 -6.17 -10.27 9.27
N TYR A 180 -6.12 -11.36 8.51
CA TYR A 180 -5.27 -11.45 7.32
C TYR A 180 -5.74 -10.45 6.24
N PRO A 181 -4.88 -9.99 5.31
CA PRO A 181 -5.27 -9.01 4.27
C PRO A 181 -6.42 -9.45 3.36
N THR A 182 -6.77 -10.74 3.35
CA THR A 182 -7.96 -11.29 2.67
C THR A 182 -9.27 -11.00 3.42
N GLY A 183 -9.21 -10.58 4.68
CA GLY A 183 -10.36 -10.43 5.56
C GLY A 183 -10.68 -11.66 6.40
N GLU A 184 -9.84 -12.69 6.35
CA GLU A 184 -10.00 -13.91 7.15
C GLU A 184 -9.35 -13.74 8.53
N ALA A 185 -10.05 -14.15 9.59
CA ALA A 185 -9.49 -14.21 10.93
C ALA A 185 -8.65 -15.49 11.06
N VAL A 186 -7.37 -15.34 11.35
CA VAL A 186 -6.40 -16.43 11.47
C VAL A 186 -5.55 -16.23 12.72
N THR A 187 -4.87 -17.28 13.19
CA THR A 187 -3.80 -17.08 14.17
C THR A 187 -2.62 -16.36 13.51
N LEU A 188 -1.83 -15.63 14.29
CA LEU A 188 -0.67 -14.92 13.77
C LEU A 188 0.33 -15.89 13.12
N GLU A 189 0.55 -17.06 13.71
CA GLU A 189 1.35 -18.13 13.13
C GLU A 189 0.86 -18.55 11.75
N GLN A 190 -0.45 -18.78 11.60
CA GLN A 190 -1.06 -19.10 10.32
C GLN A 190 -0.91 -17.96 9.33
N GLY A 191 -1.08 -16.71 9.77
CA GLY A 191 -0.86 -15.52 8.94
C GLY A 191 0.56 -15.42 8.41
N ILE A 192 1.57 -15.65 9.26
CA ILE A 192 2.99 -15.67 8.86
C ILE A 192 3.25 -16.82 7.88
N ALA A 193 2.72 -18.02 8.15
CA ALA A 193 2.86 -19.17 7.27
C ALA A 193 2.21 -18.95 5.89
N LEU A 194 1.03 -18.32 5.84
CA LEU A 194 0.37 -17.94 4.60
C LEU A 194 1.20 -16.93 3.81
N LEU A 195 1.76 -15.92 4.50
CA LEU A 195 2.62 -14.92 3.87
C LEU A 195 3.89 -15.56 3.28
N ARG A 196 4.58 -16.42 4.04
CA ARG A 196 5.73 -17.21 3.53
C ARG A 196 5.36 -18.02 2.29
N ARG A 197 4.26 -18.78 2.36
CA ARG A 197 3.80 -19.61 1.25
C ARG A 197 3.47 -18.79 0.00
N GLN A 198 2.83 -17.63 0.17
CA GLN A 198 2.49 -16.73 -0.93
C GLN A 198 3.75 -16.11 -1.56
N THR A 199 4.74 -15.80 -0.74
CA THR A 199 5.95 -15.09 -1.16
C THR A 199 7.06 -16.00 -1.65
N GLY A 200 7.06 -17.27 -1.23
CA GLY A 200 8.17 -18.18 -1.47
C GLY A 200 9.38 -17.94 -0.56
N GLU A 201 9.25 -17.09 0.47
CA GLU A 201 10.25 -16.98 1.54
C GLU A 201 10.11 -18.20 2.46
N ILE A 202 11.16 -19.02 2.53
CA ILE A 202 11.26 -20.21 3.40
C ILE A 202 12.06 -19.83 4.65
#